data_AF-A0A8T0CQX3-F1
#
_entry.id   AF-A0A8T0CQX3-F1
#
_cell.length_a   1.000
_cell.length_b   1.000
_cell.length_c   1.000
_cell.angle_alpha   90.00
_cell.angle_beta   90.00
_cell.angle_gamma   90.00
#
_symmetry.space_group_name_H-M   'P 1'
#
loop_
_entity.id
_entity.type
_entity.pdbx_description
1 polymer ?
#
loop_
_entity_poly.entity_id
_entity_poly.type
_entity_poly.pdbx_seq_one_letter_code
_entity_poly.pdbx_strand_id
1 'polypeptide(L)'
;MALPVQFPSFLPCSIRHNQPSLLSFTHLRSSSSSASASSGAQFVTCALKIEDQETVRRSANWQPSVWDYGFVQSLSVDYTEDKYTEQVQRLKKEVKGLFDTEMNTVAKLEFIDVVQRLGLGYHFETEIKNALSSIYDNSEDAQLLDYLYAASLRFRLLRQHGYKVSQDVFQKFMDKMATFNESLNKDVKGLLGLYEASFHGLEGETILDEAWNFASKHLKDLNLDEVPTNLASNVNHALDMPIHWRPNRLEARWFMDMYETQHDMIPSLLRLAKIDFNVVQSIHRKSAIWQGGGLNLGRTR
;
A
#
# COMPACT_ATOMS: atom_id res chain seq x y z
N MET A 1 23.59 36.17 -2.43
CA MET A 1 22.59 36.17 -1.34
C MET A 1 21.42 35.33 -1.83
N ALA A 2 21.34 34.07 -1.39
CA ALA A 2 20.27 33.14 -1.73
C ALA A 2 19.51 32.80 -0.44
N LEU A 3 18.20 33.02 -0.43
CA LEU A 3 17.33 32.67 0.69
C LEU A 3 17.01 31.17 0.65
N PRO A 4 16.97 30.47 1.80
CA PRO A 4 16.48 29.10 1.87
C PRO A 4 14.94 29.11 2.02
N VAL A 5 14.26 28.33 1.20
CA VAL A 5 12.83 28.01 1.39
C VAL A 5 12.77 26.76 2.27
N GLN A 6 12.39 26.92 3.54
CA GLN A 6 12.09 25.82 4.45
C GLN A 6 10.73 25.20 4.08
N PHE A 7 10.69 23.88 3.94
CA PHE A 7 9.45 23.11 3.87
C PHE A 7 8.91 22.87 5.30
N PRO A 8 7.59 22.98 5.54
CA PRO A 8 7.03 22.63 6.84
C PRO A 8 6.94 21.11 6.97
N SER A 9 7.55 20.59 8.05
CA SER A 9 7.37 19.22 8.51
C SER A 9 5.96 19.06 9.11
N PHE A 10 5.15 18.21 8.50
CA PHE A 10 3.88 17.78 9.09
C PHE A 10 4.13 16.53 9.94
N LEU A 11 3.90 16.65 11.26
CA LEU A 11 3.87 15.53 12.19
C LEU A 11 2.61 14.67 11.95
N PRO A 12 2.71 13.32 11.94
CA PRO A 12 1.54 12.45 11.86
C PRO A 12 0.80 12.38 13.20
N CYS A 13 -0.52 12.61 13.19
CA CYS A 13 -1.39 12.37 14.34
C CYS A 13 -1.58 10.87 14.60
N SER A 14 -1.41 10.44 15.85
CA SER A 14 -1.67 9.08 16.31
C SER A 14 -3.16 8.76 16.32
N ILE A 15 -3.56 7.71 15.61
CA ILE A 15 -4.92 7.15 15.64
C ILE A 15 -4.99 6.11 16.76
N ARG A 16 -5.86 6.33 17.76
CA ARG A 16 -6.22 5.30 18.76
C ARG A 16 -7.24 4.33 18.15
N HIS A 17 -6.94 3.04 18.20
CA HIS A 17 -7.89 1.97 17.90
C HIS A 17 -8.79 1.68 19.11
N ASN A 18 -10.10 1.72 18.92
CA ASN A 18 -11.08 1.02 19.76
C ASN A 18 -11.87 0.06 18.86
N GLN A 19 -11.83 -1.24 19.16
CA GLN A 19 -12.62 -2.28 18.48
C GLN A 19 -14.06 -2.33 19.03
N PRO A 20 -15.09 -2.62 18.20
CA PRO A 20 -16.41 -3.03 18.68
C PRO A 20 -16.64 -4.54 18.57
N SER A 21 -17.29 -5.11 19.59
CA SER A 21 -17.68 -6.52 19.73
C SER A 21 -18.95 -6.89 18.93
N LEU A 22 -19.01 -8.17 18.51
CA LEU A 22 -20.06 -8.82 17.72
C LEU A 22 -21.41 -8.92 18.46
N LEU A 23 -22.51 -8.59 17.77
CA LEU A 23 -23.89 -8.84 18.23
C LEU A 23 -24.50 -10.05 17.50
N SER A 24 -25.03 -10.99 18.27
CA SER A 24 -25.79 -12.16 17.81
C SER A 24 -27.30 -11.88 17.82
N PHE A 25 -28.01 -12.31 16.77
CA PHE A 25 -29.47 -12.19 16.65
C PHE A 25 -30.16 -13.52 16.99
N THR A 26 -31.17 -13.48 17.86
CA THR A 26 -32.10 -14.59 18.11
C THR A 26 -33.49 -14.22 17.57
N HIS A 27 -34.04 -15.05 16.68
CA HIS A 27 -35.40 -14.93 16.15
C HIS A 27 -36.43 -15.51 17.14
N LEU A 28 -37.52 -14.77 17.39
CA LEU A 28 -38.71 -15.25 18.09
C LEU A 28 -39.84 -15.52 17.08
N ARG A 29 -40.45 -16.70 17.18
CA ARG A 29 -41.53 -17.21 16.33
C ARG A 29 -42.85 -17.10 17.09
N SER A 30 -43.86 -16.44 16.54
CA SER A 30 -45.20 -16.34 17.15
C SER A 30 -46.20 -17.28 16.49
N SER A 31 -46.92 -18.05 17.31
CA SER A 31 -48.01 -18.95 16.92
C SER A 31 -49.36 -18.21 16.94
N SER A 32 -50.20 -18.44 15.94
CA SER A 32 -51.58 -17.97 15.86
C SER A 32 -52.55 -18.96 16.51
N SER A 33 -53.61 -18.45 17.15
CA SER A 33 -54.79 -19.24 17.50
C SER A 33 -56.05 -18.46 17.15
N SER A 34 -57.02 -19.23 16.67
CA SER A 34 -58.29 -18.82 16.05
C SER A 34 -59.44 -18.79 17.05
N ALA A 35 -60.41 -17.90 16.85
CA ALA A 35 -61.77 -18.06 17.35
C ALA A 35 -62.78 -17.31 16.48
N SER A 36 -63.96 -17.89 16.34
CA SER A 36 -65.00 -17.64 15.35
C SER A 36 -66.12 -16.69 15.80
N ALA A 37 -66.55 -15.87 14.84
CA ALA A 37 -67.84 -15.21 14.56
C ALA A 37 -68.97 -15.08 15.60
N SER A 38 -69.54 -13.86 15.69
CA SER A 38 -70.97 -13.64 15.48
C SER A 38 -71.30 -12.19 15.05
N SER A 39 -72.34 -12.08 14.22
CA SER A 39 -72.80 -10.94 13.42
C SER A 39 -73.39 -9.77 14.21
N GLY A 40 -73.11 -8.54 13.74
CA GLY A 40 -73.74 -7.30 14.17
C GLY A 40 -73.04 -6.10 13.53
N ALA A 41 -73.52 -5.65 12.37
CA ALA A 41 -72.95 -4.50 11.66
C ALA A 41 -73.22 -3.20 12.42
N GLN A 42 -72.23 -2.74 13.21
CA GLN A 42 -72.14 -1.37 13.68
C GLN A 42 -71.12 -0.63 12.81
N PHE A 43 -71.57 0.45 12.16
CA PHE A 43 -70.66 1.40 11.53
C PHE A 43 -69.85 2.09 12.64
N VAL A 44 -68.64 1.59 12.87
CA VAL A 44 -67.64 2.30 13.67
C VAL A 44 -67.00 3.33 12.76
N THR A 45 -67.37 4.59 12.93
CA THR A 45 -66.59 5.70 12.37
C THR A 45 -65.28 5.77 13.16
N CYS A 46 -64.25 5.08 12.68
CA CYS A 46 -62.89 5.26 13.18
C CYS A 46 -62.43 6.66 12.76
N ALA A 47 -62.65 7.64 13.63
CA ALA A 47 -61.89 8.88 13.58
C ALA A 47 -60.43 8.52 13.83
N LEU A 48 -59.62 8.47 12.77
CA LEU A 48 -58.17 8.44 12.90
C LEU A 48 -57.78 9.75 13.58
N LYS A 49 -57.53 9.68 14.90
CA LYS A 49 -56.66 10.65 15.53
C LYS A 49 -55.31 10.46 14.87
N ILE A 50 -54.94 11.39 13.98
CA ILE A 50 -53.54 11.60 13.63
C ILE A 50 -52.92 12.17 14.90
N GLU A 51 -52.58 11.29 15.84
CA GLU A 51 -51.57 11.62 16.83
C GLU A 51 -50.29 11.79 16.02
N ASP A 52 -49.81 13.02 15.96
CA ASP A 52 -48.48 13.34 15.45
C ASP A 52 -47.48 12.74 16.45
N GLN A 53 -47.34 11.41 16.42
CA GLN A 53 -46.29 10.72 17.14
C GLN A 53 -45.00 11.13 16.43
N GLU A 54 -44.29 12.11 16.99
CA GLU A 54 -42.92 12.40 16.63
C GLU A 54 -42.15 11.08 16.64
N THR A 55 -41.89 10.55 15.45
CA THR A 55 -41.05 9.38 15.30
C THR A 55 -39.64 9.79 15.69
N VAL A 56 -39.26 9.53 16.95
CA VAL A 56 -37.91 9.84 17.45
C VAL A 56 -36.90 8.98 16.70
N ARG A 57 -36.28 9.55 15.67
CA ARG A 57 -35.25 8.89 14.88
C ARG A 57 -33.97 8.79 15.70
N ARG A 58 -33.40 7.58 15.79
CA ARG A 58 -32.11 7.37 16.45
C ARG A 58 -31.00 8.12 15.70
N SER A 59 -30.20 8.89 16.43
CA SER A 59 -28.96 9.49 15.90
C SER A 59 -27.86 8.44 15.83
N ALA A 60 -27.02 8.52 14.80
CA ALA A 60 -25.87 7.64 14.63
C ALA A 60 -24.61 8.14 15.37
N ASN A 61 -24.63 9.36 15.92
CA ASN A 61 -23.52 9.97 16.67
C ASN A 61 -22.18 9.99 15.89
N TRP A 62 -22.24 10.21 14.57
CA TRP A 62 -21.04 10.34 13.74
C TRP A 62 -20.24 11.58 14.10
N GLN A 63 -18.92 11.45 14.07
CA GLN A 63 -18.04 12.61 14.18
C GLN A 63 -18.08 13.41 12.88
N PRO A 64 -17.95 14.74 12.95
CA PRO A 64 -17.77 15.58 11.77
C PRO A 64 -16.54 15.16 10.97
N SER A 65 -16.52 15.56 9.69
CA SER A 65 -15.33 15.44 8.84
C SER A 65 -14.12 16.09 9.50
N VAL A 66 -12.96 15.42 9.44
CA VAL A 66 -11.67 15.98 9.87
C VAL A 66 -11.28 17.19 8.99
N TRP A 67 -11.77 17.22 7.76
CA TRP A 67 -11.51 18.31 6.81
C TRP A 67 -12.62 19.34 6.86
N ASP A 68 -12.23 20.58 7.17
CA ASP A 68 -13.08 21.75 6.98
C ASP A 68 -13.26 22.05 5.49
N TYR A 69 -14.48 22.47 5.14
CA TYR A 69 -14.83 22.76 3.76
C TYR A 69 -14.07 23.97 3.20
N GLY A 70 -13.94 25.04 4.00
CA GLY A 70 -13.17 26.22 3.62
C GLY A 70 -11.71 25.86 3.37
N PHE A 71 -11.15 24.98 4.21
CA PHE A 71 -9.82 24.42 3.98
C PHE A 71 -9.72 23.69 2.64
N VAL A 72 -10.64 22.78 2.32
CA VAL A 72 -10.61 22.03 1.04
C VAL A 72 -10.70 22.97 -0.16
N GLN A 73 -11.54 24.01 -0.11
CA GLN A 73 -11.64 25.02 -1.16
C GLN A 73 -10.38 25.88 -1.30
N SER A 74 -9.65 26.10 -0.20
CA SER A 74 -8.42 26.90 -0.18
C SER A 74 -7.19 26.15 -0.74
N LEU A 75 -7.31 24.85 -1.04
CA LEU A 75 -6.19 24.06 -1.54
C LEU A 75 -5.63 24.64 -2.84
N SER A 76 -4.32 24.90 -2.87
CA SER A 76 -3.64 25.35 -4.07
C SER A 76 -3.52 24.20 -5.08
N VAL A 77 -3.80 24.52 -6.34
CA VAL A 77 -3.57 23.64 -7.50
C VAL A 77 -2.31 24.10 -8.21
N ASP A 78 -1.18 23.90 -7.53
CA ASP A 78 0.14 24.13 -8.10
C ASP A 78 0.51 22.96 -9.03
N TYR A 79 1.48 23.09 -9.94
CA TYR A 79 1.89 22.02 -10.87
C TYR A 79 0.96 21.72 -12.07
N THR A 80 0.05 22.63 -12.45
CA THR A 80 -0.75 22.50 -13.68
C THR A 80 -0.10 23.12 -14.91
N GLU A 81 1.01 23.83 -14.73
CA GLU A 81 1.71 24.50 -15.82
C GLU A 81 2.42 23.50 -16.75
N ASP A 82 2.41 23.79 -18.06
CA ASP A 82 3.03 22.96 -19.09
C ASP A 82 4.52 22.71 -18.85
N LYS A 83 5.22 23.63 -18.16
CA LYS A 83 6.64 23.45 -17.80
C LYS A 83 6.90 22.15 -17.00
N TYR A 84 5.96 21.75 -16.14
CA TYR A 84 6.13 20.55 -15.31
C TYR A 84 5.86 19.28 -16.12
N THR A 85 4.89 19.30 -17.03
CA THR A 85 4.62 18.16 -17.91
C THR A 85 5.77 17.95 -18.88
N GLU A 86 6.33 19.02 -19.47
CA GLU A 86 7.54 18.96 -20.28
C GLU A 86 8.73 18.40 -19.51
N GLN A 87 8.91 18.84 -18.27
CA GLN A 87 9.99 18.35 -17.41
C GLN A 87 9.84 16.87 -17.08
N VAL A 88 8.61 16.40 -16.79
CA VAL A 88 8.30 14.98 -16.61
C VAL A 88 8.64 14.19 -17.87
N GLN A 89 8.23 14.67 -19.05
CA GLN A 89 8.53 13.97 -20.31
C GLN A 89 10.04 13.88 -20.59
N ARG A 90 10.80 14.94 -20.31
CA ARG A 90 12.26 14.92 -20.45
C ARG A 90 12.90 13.90 -19.51
N LEU A 91 12.60 13.97 -18.21
CA LEU A 91 13.14 13.04 -17.21
C LEU A 91 12.70 11.59 -17.46
N LYS A 92 11.46 11.39 -17.94
CA LYS A 92 10.96 10.08 -18.34
C LYS A 92 11.81 9.45 -19.45
N LYS A 93 12.23 10.24 -20.46
CA LYS A 93 13.13 9.77 -21.52
C LYS A 93 14.51 9.40 -20.97
N GLU A 94 15.06 10.21 -20.05
CA GLU A 94 16.34 9.91 -19.40
C GLU A 94 16.28 8.60 -18.59
N VAL A 95 15.26 8.44 -17.75
CA VAL A 95 15.06 7.22 -16.94
C VAL A 95 14.78 6.00 -17.82
N LYS A 96 14.05 6.17 -18.94
CA LYS A 96 13.86 5.10 -19.91
C LYS A 96 15.19 4.58 -20.47
N GLY A 97 16.14 5.46 -20.77
CA GLY A 97 17.49 5.05 -21.21
C GLY A 97 18.26 4.22 -20.17
N LEU A 98 17.94 4.35 -18.87
CA LEU A 98 18.54 3.51 -17.82
C LEU A 98 18.05 2.07 -17.89
N PHE A 99 16.84 1.81 -18.38
CA PHE A 99 16.37 0.44 -18.63
C PHE A 99 17.16 -0.26 -19.73
N ASP A 100 17.65 0.48 -20.72
CA ASP A 100 18.45 -0.05 -21.83
C ASP A 100 19.94 -0.23 -21.47
N THR A 101 20.37 0.30 -20.33
CA THR A 101 21.77 0.18 -19.87
C THR A 101 22.06 -1.26 -19.44
N GLU A 102 23.25 -1.75 -19.79
CA GLU A 102 23.74 -3.05 -19.34
C GLU A 102 23.99 -3.02 -17.83
N MET A 103 23.27 -3.88 -17.11
CA MET A 103 23.33 -4.02 -15.66
C MET A 103 23.38 -5.50 -15.35
N ASN A 104 24.05 -5.88 -14.26
CA ASN A 104 23.88 -7.25 -13.77
C ASN A 104 22.40 -7.45 -13.33
N THR A 105 21.96 -8.70 -13.29
CA THR A 105 20.57 -9.03 -13.00
C THR A 105 20.09 -8.49 -11.64
N VAL A 106 20.95 -8.53 -10.60
CA VAL A 106 20.59 -8.00 -9.26
C VAL A 106 20.34 -6.49 -9.29
N ALA A 107 21.25 -5.72 -9.90
CA ALA A 107 21.11 -4.28 -10.03
C ALA A 107 19.91 -3.90 -10.91
N LYS A 108 19.60 -4.69 -11.94
CA LYS A 108 18.38 -4.49 -12.74
C LYS A 108 17.12 -4.71 -11.90
N LEU A 109 17.09 -5.75 -11.06
CA LEU A 109 15.97 -6.01 -10.13
C LEU A 109 15.85 -4.89 -9.07
N GLU A 110 16.96 -4.45 -8.47
CA GLU A 110 16.98 -3.34 -7.51
C GLU A 110 16.46 -2.04 -8.17
N PHE A 111 16.89 -1.76 -9.40
CA PHE A 111 16.41 -0.60 -10.16
C PHE A 111 14.90 -0.67 -10.42
N ILE A 112 14.38 -1.83 -10.85
CA ILE A 112 12.93 -2.03 -11.04
C ILE A 112 12.18 -1.81 -9.73
N ASP A 113 12.68 -2.36 -8.62
CA ASP A 113 12.07 -2.21 -7.30
C ASP A 113 12.00 -0.73 -6.88
N VAL A 114 13.10 0.00 -7.04
CA VAL A 114 13.15 1.45 -6.75
C VAL A 114 12.15 2.23 -7.61
N VAL A 115 12.07 1.96 -8.92
CA VAL A 115 11.12 2.62 -9.82
C VAL A 115 9.67 2.38 -9.39
N GLN A 116 9.34 1.14 -9.01
CA GLN A 116 8.00 0.80 -8.52
C GLN A 116 7.69 1.45 -7.18
N ARG A 117 8.60 1.37 -6.21
CA ARG A 117 8.43 1.94 -4.87
C ARG A 117 8.37 3.46 -4.88
N LEU A 118 9.04 4.13 -5.82
CA LEU A 118 8.89 5.58 -6.05
C LEU A 118 7.54 5.97 -6.70
N GLY A 119 6.67 4.99 -6.99
CA GLY A 119 5.36 5.22 -7.59
C GLY A 119 5.41 5.53 -9.09
N LEU A 120 6.53 5.24 -9.76
CA LEU A 120 6.74 5.52 -11.18
C LEU A 120 6.46 4.32 -12.09
N GLY A 121 6.12 3.15 -11.54
CA GLY A 121 5.94 1.91 -12.31
C GLY A 121 4.98 2.05 -13.50
N TYR A 122 3.89 2.83 -13.35
CA TYR A 122 2.90 3.05 -14.40
C TYR A 122 3.44 3.82 -15.63
N HIS A 123 4.56 4.53 -15.50
CA HIS A 123 5.21 5.20 -16.64
C HIS A 123 6.06 4.26 -17.48
N PHE A 124 6.48 3.12 -16.91
CA PHE A 124 7.51 2.23 -17.42
C PHE A 124 7.05 0.77 -17.48
N GLU A 125 5.74 0.52 -17.61
CA GLU A 125 5.17 -0.84 -17.59
C GLU A 125 5.78 -1.75 -18.67
N THR A 126 5.98 -1.21 -19.87
CA THR A 126 6.58 -1.95 -21.00
C THR A 126 8.04 -2.28 -20.72
N GLU A 127 8.81 -1.32 -20.23
CA GLU A 127 10.23 -1.47 -19.92
C GLU A 127 10.44 -2.48 -18.78
N ILE A 128 9.63 -2.39 -17.72
CA ILE A 128 9.67 -3.32 -16.59
C ILE A 128 9.30 -4.73 -17.06
N LYS A 129 8.22 -4.88 -17.83
CA LYS A 129 7.80 -6.18 -18.36
C LYS A 129 8.88 -6.82 -19.23
N ASN A 130 9.49 -6.05 -20.13
CA ASN A 130 10.56 -6.55 -20.99
C ASN A 130 11.78 -7.00 -20.19
N ALA A 131 12.19 -6.21 -19.19
CA ALA A 131 13.29 -6.56 -18.31
C ALA A 131 13.01 -7.83 -17.49
N LEU A 132 11.82 -7.93 -16.88
CA LEU A 132 11.44 -9.11 -16.10
C LEU A 132 11.28 -10.37 -16.96
N SER A 133 10.75 -10.27 -18.18
CA SER A 133 10.71 -11.40 -19.12
C SER A 133 12.12 -11.90 -19.43
N SER A 134 13.06 -11.00 -19.71
CA SER A 134 14.45 -11.39 -19.96
C SER A 134 15.06 -12.10 -18.75
N ILE A 135 14.81 -11.61 -17.53
CA ILE A 135 15.30 -12.23 -16.28
C ILE A 135 14.63 -13.59 -16.01
N TYR A 136 13.37 -13.74 -16.40
CA TYR A 136 12.63 -14.98 -16.25
C TYR A 136 13.13 -16.09 -17.18
N ASP A 137 13.39 -15.75 -18.45
CA ASP A 137 13.81 -16.70 -19.49
C ASP A 137 15.30 -17.11 -19.34
N ASN A 138 16.11 -16.27 -18.71
CA ASN A 138 17.53 -16.55 -18.49
C ASN A 138 17.74 -17.60 -17.37
N SER A 139 18.11 -18.81 -17.77
CA SER A 139 18.43 -19.96 -16.90
C SER A 139 19.78 -19.85 -16.16
N GLU A 140 20.66 -18.96 -16.61
CA GLU A 140 22.02 -18.79 -16.05
C GLU A 140 22.05 -18.12 -14.66
N ASP A 141 20.90 -17.70 -14.14
CA ASP A 141 20.70 -17.08 -12.81
C ASP A 141 20.98 -18.02 -11.62
N ALA A 142 21.50 -19.23 -11.83
CA ALA A 142 21.81 -20.19 -10.78
C ALA A 142 22.68 -19.59 -9.66
N GLN A 143 23.65 -18.74 -10.01
CA GLN A 143 24.51 -18.02 -9.05
C GLN A 143 23.76 -16.92 -8.28
N LEU A 144 22.77 -16.29 -8.91
CA LEU A 144 21.98 -15.21 -8.32
C LEU A 144 21.11 -15.71 -7.19
N LEU A 145 20.68 -16.98 -7.32
CA LEU A 145 19.96 -17.66 -6.28
C LEU A 145 20.83 -17.86 -5.03
N ASP A 146 22.17 -17.80 -5.07
CA ASP A 146 23.02 -18.12 -3.90
C ASP A 146 22.91 -17.10 -2.76
N TYR A 147 22.45 -15.89 -3.06
CA TYR A 147 22.19 -14.85 -2.07
C TYR A 147 20.71 -14.77 -1.75
N LEU A 148 20.37 -14.86 -0.46
CA LEU A 148 18.99 -14.82 0.02
C LEU A 148 18.25 -13.57 -0.46
N TYR A 149 18.90 -12.41 -0.38
CA TYR A 149 18.34 -11.14 -0.86
C TYR A 149 17.96 -11.18 -2.34
N ALA A 150 18.87 -11.63 -3.19
CA ALA A 150 18.69 -11.64 -4.64
C ALA A 150 17.61 -12.66 -5.07
N ALA A 151 17.62 -13.85 -4.47
CA ALA A 151 16.59 -14.86 -4.67
C ALA A 151 15.20 -14.34 -4.27
N SER A 152 15.11 -13.69 -3.10
CA SER A 152 13.85 -13.15 -2.58
C SER A 152 13.32 -11.99 -3.42
N LEU A 153 14.19 -11.07 -3.83
CA LEU A 153 13.82 -9.94 -4.69
C LEU A 153 13.32 -10.41 -6.06
N ARG A 154 14.05 -11.35 -6.68
CA ARG A 154 13.66 -11.96 -7.96
C ARG A 154 12.30 -12.65 -7.84
N PHE A 155 12.12 -13.48 -6.82
CA PHE A 155 10.85 -14.18 -6.56
C PHE A 155 9.68 -13.21 -6.42
N ARG A 156 9.85 -12.18 -5.57
CA ARG A 156 8.84 -11.16 -5.31
C ARG A 156 8.45 -10.43 -6.59
N LEU A 157 9.41 -9.83 -7.30
CA LEU A 157 9.14 -9.03 -8.49
C LEU A 157 8.49 -9.88 -9.60
N LEU A 158 8.96 -11.10 -9.84
CA LEU A 158 8.37 -11.99 -10.83
C LEU A 158 6.92 -12.35 -10.48
N ARG A 159 6.62 -12.72 -9.23
CA ARG A 159 5.24 -13.04 -8.83
C ARG A 159 4.32 -11.82 -8.85
N GLN A 160 4.81 -10.65 -8.45
CA GLN A 160 4.07 -9.38 -8.56
C GLN A 160 3.60 -9.08 -9.99
N HIS A 161 4.37 -9.52 -10.99
CA HIS A 161 4.06 -9.35 -12.41
C HIS A 161 3.40 -10.59 -13.05
N GLY A 162 2.98 -11.57 -12.25
CA GLY A 162 2.22 -12.74 -12.71
C GLY A 162 3.03 -13.89 -13.31
N TYR A 163 4.36 -13.88 -13.15
CA TYR A 163 5.20 -15.02 -13.56
C TYR A 163 5.06 -16.17 -12.56
N LYS A 164 5.08 -17.40 -13.09
CA LYS A 164 4.99 -18.62 -12.28
C LYS A 164 6.39 -19.01 -11.78
N VAL A 165 6.70 -18.65 -10.55
CA VAL A 165 7.96 -19.03 -9.88
C VAL A 165 7.64 -19.99 -8.75
N SER A 166 8.23 -21.19 -8.72
CA SER A 166 8.03 -22.16 -7.62
C SER A 166 8.59 -21.62 -6.30
N GLN A 167 8.00 -21.96 -5.16
CA GLN A 167 8.59 -21.72 -3.83
C GLN A 167 9.92 -22.47 -3.62
N ASP A 168 10.21 -23.47 -4.46
CA ASP A 168 11.37 -24.35 -4.32
C ASP A 168 12.72 -23.63 -4.46
N VAL A 169 12.74 -22.41 -5.01
CA VAL A 169 13.94 -21.54 -5.03
C VAL A 169 14.49 -21.35 -3.61
N PHE A 170 13.63 -21.40 -2.59
CA PHE A 170 14.05 -21.20 -1.21
C PHE A 170 14.57 -22.46 -0.51
N GLN A 171 14.37 -23.66 -1.08
CA GLN A 171 14.78 -24.93 -0.43
C GLN A 171 16.26 -24.99 -0.09
N LYS A 172 17.12 -24.36 -0.89
CA LYS A 172 18.57 -24.34 -0.62
C LYS A 172 18.99 -23.53 0.60
N PHE A 173 18.11 -22.65 1.09
CA PHE A 173 18.33 -21.89 2.32
C PHE A 173 17.78 -22.64 3.55
N MET A 174 17.20 -23.81 3.34
CA MET A 174 16.59 -24.62 4.38
C MET A 174 17.50 -25.77 4.79
N ASP A 175 17.31 -26.23 6.02
CA ASP A 175 17.97 -27.40 6.55
C ASP A 175 17.19 -28.70 6.26
N LYS A 176 17.71 -29.83 6.76
CA LYS A 176 17.07 -31.14 6.58
C LYS A 176 15.75 -31.28 7.33
N MET A 177 15.45 -30.38 8.26
CA MET A 177 14.20 -30.35 9.03
C MET A 177 13.14 -29.48 8.36
N ALA A 178 13.40 -28.98 7.14
CA ALA A 178 12.54 -28.06 6.42
C ALA A 178 12.30 -26.75 7.19
N THR A 179 13.33 -26.27 7.89
CA THR A 179 13.36 -24.93 8.51
C THR A 179 14.47 -24.09 7.87
N PHE A 180 14.31 -22.76 7.82
CA PHE A 180 15.36 -21.89 7.30
C PHE A 180 16.61 -21.95 8.18
N ASN A 181 17.79 -21.96 7.55
CA ASN A 181 19.05 -22.08 8.27
C ASN A 181 19.28 -20.85 9.17
N GLU A 182 19.46 -21.08 10.47
CA GLU A 182 19.73 -20.04 11.47
C GLU A 182 20.92 -19.13 11.15
N SER A 183 21.88 -19.58 10.32
CA SER A 183 23.00 -18.73 9.87
C SER A 183 22.58 -17.52 9.02
N LEU A 184 21.37 -17.54 8.45
CA LEU A 184 20.78 -16.44 7.70
C LEU A 184 20.43 -15.24 8.58
N ASN A 185 20.39 -15.41 9.92
CA ASN A 185 20.03 -14.34 10.85
C ASN A 185 20.95 -13.11 10.78
N LYS A 186 22.18 -13.27 10.24
CA LYS A 186 23.15 -12.18 10.07
C LYS A 186 22.89 -11.32 8.83
N ASP A 187 22.20 -11.86 7.82
CA ASP A 187 21.89 -11.15 6.59
C ASP A 187 20.54 -10.41 6.73
N VAL A 188 20.57 -9.27 7.41
CA VAL A 188 19.35 -8.45 7.65
C VAL A 188 18.69 -8.03 6.33
N LYS A 189 19.47 -7.71 5.29
CA LYS A 189 18.94 -7.31 3.97
C LYS A 189 18.27 -8.51 3.29
N GLY A 190 18.87 -9.70 3.38
CA GLY A 190 18.28 -10.95 2.92
C GLY A 190 17.01 -11.33 3.66
N LEU A 191 16.99 -11.26 4.99
CA LEU A 191 15.80 -11.50 5.81
C LEU A 191 14.65 -10.57 5.46
N LEU A 192 14.92 -9.28 5.29
CA LEU A 192 13.92 -8.32 4.86
C LEU A 192 13.37 -8.67 3.46
N GLY A 193 14.25 -9.06 2.54
CA GLY A 193 13.85 -9.55 1.22
C GLY A 193 12.93 -10.77 1.32
N LEU A 194 13.31 -11.75 2.15
CA LEU A 194 12.55 -12.99 2.38
C LEU A 194 11.17 -12.71 2.99
N TYR A 195 11.12 -11.81 3.98
CA TYR A 195 9.88 -11.33 4.58
C TYR A 195 8.95 -10.72 3.54
N GLU A 196 9.43 -9.82 2.68
CA GLU A 196 8.58 -9.21 1.63
C GLU A 196 8.15 -10.21 0.55
N ALA A 197 9.01 -11.20 0.26
CA ALA A 197 8.72 -12.26 -0.70
C ALA A 197 7.64 -13.23 -0.20
N SER A 198 7.60 -13.53 1.10
CA SER A 198 6.63 -14.49 1.67
C SER A 198 5.18 -14.06 1.48
N PHE A 199 4.89 -12.75 1.39
CA PHE A 199 3.55 -12.23 1.12
C PHE A 199 3.03 -12.49 -0.30
N HIS A 200 3.84 -13.10 -1.17
CA HIS A 200 3.46 -13.52 -2.51
C HIS A 200 3.20 -15.03 -2.59
N GLY A 201 3.03 -15.68 -1.44
CA GLY A 201 2.64 -17.09 -1.36
C GLY A 201 1.18 -17.35 -1.69
N LEU A 202 0.92 -18.54 -2.20
CA LEU A 202 -0.40 -19.09 -2.51
C LEU A 202 -0.75 -20.17 -1.48
N GLU A 203 -2.04 -20.50 -1.40
CA GLU A 203 -2.51 -21.57 -0.51
C GLU A 203 -1.81 -22.90 -0.82
N GLY A 204 -1.30 -23.55 0.22
CA GLY A 204 -0.53 -24.79 0.13
C GLY A 204 0.99 -24.62 0.00
N GLU A 205 1.50 -23.37 -0.08
CA GLU A 205 2.93 -23.09 -0.15
C GLU A 205 3.59 -22.95 1.23
N THR A 206 3.81 -24.10 1.87
CA THR A 206 4.35 -24.19 3.24
C THR A 206 5.75 -23.60 3.41
N ILE A 207 6.57 -23.53 2.35
CA ILE A 207 7.91 -22.91 2.44
C ILE A 207 7.78 -21.40 2.64
N LEU A 208 6.76 -20.77 2.05
CA LEU A 208 6.53 -19.33 2.18
C LEU A 208 5.88 -18.98 3.52
N ASP A 209 5.03 -19.87 4.05
CA ASP A 209 4.54 -19.76 5.44
C ASP A 209 5.71 -19.80 6.43
N GLU A 210 6.64 -20.74 6.24
CA GLU A 210 7.83 -20.85 7.07
C GLU A 210 8.81 -19.67 6.86
N ALA A 211 8.93 -19.17 5.63
CA ALA A 211 9.73 -17.98 5.32
C ALA A 211 9.23 -16.76 6.08
N TRP A 212 7.90 -16.59 6.12
CA TRP A 212 7.26 -15.53 6.90
C TRP A 212 7.53 -15.70 8.39
N ASN A 213 7.34 -16.89 8.95
CA ASN A 213 7.58 -17.18 10.36
C ASN A 213 9.03 -16.89 10.76
N PHE A 214 9.98 -17.44 10.01
CA PHE A 214 11.41 -17.29 10.24
C PHE A 214 11.85 -15.82 10.13
N ALA A 215 11.57 -15.18 9.01
CA ALA A 215 11.97 -13.79 8.79
C ALA A 215 11.31 -12.84 9.79
N SER A 216 10.01 -13.02 10.09
CA SER A 216 9.31 -12.21 11.09
C SER A 216 9.91 -12.34 12.49
N LYS A 217 10.24 -13.56 12.92
CA LYS A 217 10.88 -13.80 14.22
C LYS A 217 12.21 -13.08 14.30
N HIS A 218 13.11 -13.33 13.35
CA HIS A 218 14.44 -12.74 13.38
C HIS A 218 14.42 -11.22 13.23
N LEU A 219 13.60 -10.66 12.34
CA LEU A 219 13.48 -9.21 12.17
C LEU A 219 12.94 -8.51 13.42
N LYS A 220 12.04 -9.14 14.18
CA LYS A 220 11.52 -8.60 15.45
C LYS A 220 12.54 -8.69 16.60
N ASP A 221 13.40 -9.70 16.57
CA ASP A 221 14.43 -9.92 17.58
C ASP A 221 15.73 -9.12 17.29
N LEU A 222 15.80 -8.42 16.15
CA LEU A 222 16.97 -7.62 15.78
C LEU A 222 17.21 -6.45 16.73
N ASN A 223 18.47 -6.28 17.15
CA ASN A 223 18.92 -5.05 17.76
C ASN A 223 19.13 -3.98 16.68
N LEU A 224 18.14 -3.11 16.48
CA LEU A 224 18.17 -2.09 15.42
C LEU A 224 19.28 -1.05 15.59
N ASP A 225 19.84 -0.89 16.79
CA ASP A 225 20.96 0.03 17.05
C ASP A 225 22.27 -0.43 16.40
N GLU A 226 22.39 -1.73 16.10
CA GLU A 226 23.56 -2.33 15.42
C GLU A 226 23.40 -2.36 13.89
N VAL A 227 22.23 -1.98 13.38
CA VAL A 227 21.88 -2.03 11.95
C VAL A 227 22.03 -0.63 11.35
N PRO A 228 22.53 -0.48 10.10
CA PRO A 228 22.54 0.81 9.43
C PRO A 228 21.16 1.47 9.44
N THR A 229 21.08 2.75 9.79
CA THR A 229 19.83 3.48 10.04
C THR A 229 18.81 3.36 8.90
N ASN A 230 19.26 3.39 7.64
CA ASN A 230 18.39 3.23 6.48
C ASN A 230 17.78 1.81 6.41
N LEU A 231 18.54 0.78 6.76
CA LEU A 231 18.06 -0.60 6.78
C LEU A 231 17.13 -0.82 7.98
N ALA A 232 17.47 -0.30 9.17
CA ALA A 232 16.59 -0.35 10.34
C ALA A 232 15.23 0.31 10.08
N SER A 233 15.23 1.46 9.38
CA SER A 233 13.99 2.14 8.97
C SER A 233 13.15 1.30 8.01
N ASN A 234 13.78 0.61 7.05
CA ASN A 234 13.09 -0.32 6.17
C ASN A 234 12.51 -1.52 6.92
N VAL A 235 13.23 -2.07 7.92
CA VAL A 235 12.73 -3.19 8.73
C VAL A 235 11.50 -2.77 9.54
N ASN A 236 11.55 -1.63 10.24
CA ASN A 236 10.40 -1.12 10.98
C ASN A 236 9.20 -0.86 10.07
N HIS A 237 9.45 -0.27 8.89
CA HIS A 237 8.40 -0.03 7.91
C HIS A 237 7.80 -1.34 7.39
N ALA A 238 8.61 -2.34 7.02
CA ALA A 238 8.08 -3.64 6.58
C ALA A 238 7.27 -4.36 7.67
N LEU A 239 7.73 -4.35 8.91
CA LEU A 239 7.04 -5.01 10.03
C LEU A 239 5.70 -4.36 10.42
N ASP A 240 5.54 -3.06 10.18
CA ASP A 240 4.25 -2.38 10.33
C ASP A 240 3.24 -2.85 9.28
N MET A 241 3.66 -2.94 8.03
CA MET A 241 2.88 -3.49 6.93
C MET A 241 3.82 -3.85 5.75
N PRO A 242 3.67 -5.02 5.14
CA PRO A 242 4.47 -5.43 4.00
C PRO A 242 4.17 -4.59 2.75
N ILE A 243 5.16 -4.41 1.88
CA ILE A 243 5.02 -3.63 0.65
C ILE A 243 3.86 -4.13 -0.22
N HIS A 244 3.62 -5.46 -0.25
CA HIS A 244 2.53 -6.06 -1.02
C HIS A 244 1.13 -5.54 -0.64
N TRP A 245 0.93 -5.11 0.61
CA TRP A 245 -0.36 -4.63 1.11
C TRP A 245 -0.43 -3.10 1.19
N ARG A 246 0.70 -2.42 1.01
CA ARG A 246 0.77 -0.96 1.09
C ARG A 246 0.20 -0.30 -0.18
N PRO A 247 -0.66 0.73 -0.06
CA PRO A 247 -1.06 1.52 -1.21
C PRO A 247 0.14 2.23 -1.85
N ASN A 248 0.35 2.00 -3.15
CA ASN A 248 1.53 2.49 -3.89
C ASN A 248 1.83 3.98 -3.70
N ARG A 249 0.81 4.85 -3.62
CA ARG A 249 1.02 6.30 -3.43
C ARG A 249 1.49 6.65 -2.01
N LEU A 250 1.08 5.88 -1.00
CA LEU A 250 1.58 6.07 0.37
C LEU A 250 3.02 5.56 0.48
N GLU A 251 3.30 4.40 -0.09
CA GLU A 251 4.67 3.87 -0.17
C GLU A 251 5.59 4.85 -0.90
N ALA A 252 5.18 5.38 -2.05
CA ALA A 252 5.97 6.34 -2.81
C ALA A 252 6.34 7.59 -2.01
N ARG A 253 5.42 8.14 -1.22
CA ARG A 253 5.72 9.33 -0.41
C ARG A 253 6.79 9.03 0.62
N TRP A 254 6.68 7.92 1.34
CA TRP A 254 7.64 7.50 2.36
C TRP A 254 8.99 7.14 1.73
N PHE A 255 8.95 6.36 0.65
CA PHE A 255 10.16 5.86 -0.01
C PHE A 255 10.97 6.96 -0.69
N MET A 256 10.35 8.06 -1.13
CA MET A 256 11.11 9.22 -1.66
C MET A 256 12.07 9.81 -0.62
N ASP A 257 11.64 9.96 0.63
CA ASP A 257 12.48 10.51 1.69
C ASP A 257 13.61 9.52 2.04
N MET A 258 13.30 8.22 2.04
CA MET A 258 14.28 7.16 2.24
C MET A 258 15.28 7.03 1.09
N TYR A 259 14.83 7.15 -0.16
CA TYR A 259 15.68 7.02 -1.35
C TYR A 259 16.65 8.20 -1.47
N GLU A 260 16.24 9.41 -1.04
CA GLU A 260 17.09 10.60 -1.03
C GLU A 260 18.33 10.46 -0.13
N THR A 261 18.27 9.63 0.92
CA THR A 261 19.41 9.39 1.82
C THR A 261 20.32 8.25 1.38
N GLN A 262 19.98 7.54 0.29
CA GLN A 262 20.78 6.42 -0.20
C GLN A 262 22.00 6.89 -1.00
N HIS A 263 23.11 6.18 -0.84
CA HIS A 263 24.38 6.48 -1.52
C HIS A 263 24.35 6.30 -3.04
N ASP A 264 23.51 5.38 -3.51
CA ASP A 264 23.32 4.93 -4.89
C ASP A 264 22.06 5.55 -5.52
N MET A 265 21.54 6.61 -4.90
CA MET A 265 20.40 7.37 -5.39
C MET A 265 20.69 7.98 -6.78
N ILE A 266 19.75 7.77 -7.71
CA ILE A 266 19.82 8.31 -9.08
C ILE A 266 19.07 9.66 -9.11
N PRO A 267 19.76 10.80 -9.31
CA PRO A 267 19.13 12.12 -9.16
C PRO A 267 18.00 12.39 -10.16
N SER A 268 18.14 11.93 -11.40
CA SER A 268 17.09 12.08 -12.43
C SER A 268 15.83 11.29 -12.07
N LEU A 269 15.99 10.10 -11.48
CA LEU A 269 14.88 9.25 -11.03
C LEU A 269 14.15 9.85 -9.83
N LEU A 270 14.88 10.27 -8.80
CA LEU A 270 14.27 10.93 -7.63
C LEU A 270 13.56 12.23 -8.03
N ARG A 271 14.18 13.02 -8.92
CA ARG A 271 13.58 14.26 -9.43
C ARG A 271 12.29 13.98 -10.21
N LEU A 272 12.28 12.93 -11.05
CA LEU A 272 11.08 12.49 -11.76
C LEU A 272 9.98 12.11 -10.75
N ALA A 273 10.31 11.31 -9.74
CA ALA A 273 9.38 10.86 -8.72
C ALA A 273 8.71 12.05 -7.98
N LYS A 274 9.50 13.01 -7.52
CA LYS A 274 8.99 14.19 -6.80
C LYS A 274 8.06 15.05 -7.66
N ILE A 275 8.43 15.30 -8.92
CA ILE A 275 7.61 16.14 -9.81
C ILE A 275 6.33 15.40 -10.21
N ASP A 276 6.44 14.11 -10.59
CA ASP A 276 5.28 13.29 -10.95
C ASP A 276 4.27 13.20 -9.80
N PHE A 277 4.76 12.97 -8.58
CA PHE A 277 3.93 12.93 -7.38
C PHE A 277 3.17 14.24 -7.18
N ASN A 278 3.84 15.38 -7.33
CA ASN A 278 3.21 16.68 -7.15
C ASN A 278 2.20 17.01 -8.26
N VAL A 279 2.48 16.63 -9.52
CA VAL A 279 1.54 16.75 -10.64
C VAL A 279 0.29 15.91 -10.38
N VAL A 280 0.43 14.65 -9.96
CA VAL A 280 -0.74 13.81 -9.67
C VAL A 280 -1.48 14.29 -8.42
N GLN A 281 -0.76 14.76 -7.39
CA GLN A 281 -1.37 15.36 -6.21
C GLN A 281 -2.19 16.60 -6.57
N SER A 282 -1.75 17.44 -7.49
CA SER A 282 -2.51 18.62 -7.90
C SER A 282 -3.80 18.26 -8.63
N ILE A 283 -3.79 17.21 -9.45
CA ILE A 283 -4.98 16.64 -10.09
C ILE A 283 -5.97 16.12 -9.03
N HIS A 284 -5.47 15.44 -7.99
CA HIS A 284 -6.30 14.99 -6.87
C HIS A 284 -6.90 16.17 -6.08
N ARG A 285 -6.10 17.21 -5.77
CA ARG A 285 -6.59 18.42 -5.10
C ARG A 285 -7.67 19.12 -5.92
N LYS A 286 -7.44 19.29 -7.22
CA LYS A 286 -8.43 19.85 -8.15
C LYS A 286 -9.73 19.03 -8.07
N SER A 287 -9.64 17.71 -8.18
CA SER A 287 -10.80 16.81 -8.09
C SER A 287 -11.54 16.93 -6.75
N ALA A 288 -10.81 17.03 -5.63
CA ALA A 288 -11.40 17.22 -4.31
C ALA A 288 -12.13 18.56 -4.17
N ILE A 289 -11.56 19.65 -4.71
CA ILE A 289 -12.22 20.97 -4.76
C ILE A 289 -13.53 20.90 -5.57
N TRP A 290 -13.51 20.25 -6.73
CA TRP A 290 -14.72 20.08 -7.56
C TRP A 290 -15.81 19.28 -6.83
N GLN A 291 -15.45 18.19 -6.16
CA GLN A 291 -16.39 17.40 -5.37
C GLN A 291 -16.92 18.19 -4.16
N GLY A 292 -16.07 18.98 -3.53
CA GLY A 292 -16.47 19.94 -2.51
C GLY A 292 -17.51 20.93 -3.02
N GLY A 293 -17.33 21.50 -4.22
CA GLY A 293 -18.32 22.38 -4.86
C GLY A 293 -19.71 21.74 -5.03
N GLY A 294 -19.78 20.40 -5.13
CA GLY A 294 -21.01 19.61 -5.22
C GLY A 294 -21.74 19.38 -3.89
N LEU A 295 -21.15 19.69 -2.73
CA LEU A 295 -21.79 19.56 -1.41
C LEU A 295 -22.93 20.57 -1.17
N ASN A 296 -23.19 21.48 -2.11
CA ASN A 296 -24.40 22.31 -2.18
C ASN A 296 -25.72 21.51 -2.28
N LEU A 297 -25.65 20.17 -2.39
CA LEU A 297 -26.79 19.25 -2.30
C LEU A 297 -27.35 19.03 -0.89
N GLY A 298 -26.86 19.75 0.14
CA GLY A 298 -27.47 19.79 1.47
C GLY A 298 -27.43 18.47 2.26
N ARG A 299 -26.51 17.55 1.90
CA ARG A 299 -26.36 16.22 2.54
C ARG A 299 -25.52 16.22 3.82
N THR A 300 -24.95 17.34 4.22
CA THR A 300 -24.23 17.47 5.49
C THR A 300 -25.22 17.77 6.62
N ARG A 301 -25.81 16.70 7.19
CA ARG A 301 -26.49 16.68 8.49
C ARG A 301 -26.10 15.43 9.26
#